data_AF-A0A653F1J0-F1
#
_entry.id   AF-A0A653F1J0-F1
#
_cell.length_a   1.000
_cell.length_b   1.000
_cell.length_c   1.000
_cell.angle_alpha   90.00
_cell.angle_beta   90.00
_cell.angle_gamma   90.00
#
_symmetry.space_group_name_H-M   'P 1'
#
loop_
_entity.id
_entity.type
_entity.pdbx_description
1 polymer ?
#
loop_
_entity_poly.entity_id
_entity_poly.type
_entity_poly.pdbx_seq_one_letter_code
_entity_poly.pdbx_strand_id
1 'polypeptide(L)'
;MSYRQTISGTTYRFDGLVEVMAKATPLRSGDQLAGCAAEHDAERAAAAWVLADLPLTTFLNDMVVPYETDEVTRLIIDSHDREAFSSIAHLTVGGLRDWLLDAAARDDSATRIAAIAHGLTPEMAAAVSKIMRNQDLILVAAASTATAAFRTTIGLPGRLATRLQPNHPTDDPRGIAAGMLDGLLMGCGDAVVGINPATDSPQATSDLLYLLDDIRQRFDIPMQSCVLCHVTTTMELIDKGVPVDLVFQSIAGTEGANSSFGVTIPMLLEANGIARSLQRGTVGNNVMYLETGQGSALSAGAHLGTGGKPVDQQTLETRAYGVARALQPLLINTVVGFIGPEYLYDGKQIIRAGLEDHFCGKLLGLPMGVDVCYTNHAEADQDDMDTLLTLLGVAGAAFVIAVPGADDIMLGYQSLSFHDPLYVRQVLGLRPAPEFEAWLAALGMVDANGRVLPVDLATSPLRALAAR
;
A
#
# COMPACT_ATOMS: atom_id res chain seq x y z
N MET A 1 22.37 22.51 -7.32
CA MET A 1 22.38 22.87 -8.76
C MET A 1 21.05 23.53 -9.10
N SER A 2 20.96 24.34 -10.18
CA SER A 2 19.68 24.90 -10.66
C SER A 2 19.35 24.32 -12.03
N TYR A 3 18.10 23.92 -12.21
CA TYR A 3 17.57 23.38 -13.46
C TYR A 3 16.77 24.44 -14.21
N ARG A 4 16.65 24.31 -15.54
CA ARG A 4 15.89 25.25 -16.37
C ARG A 4 15.31 24.56 -17.60
N GLN A 5 14.17 25.06 -18.07
CA GLN A 5 13.59 24.66 -19.35
C GLN A 5 12.93 25.85 -20.04
N THR A 6 13.16 26.00 -21.36
CA THR A 6 12.55 27.06 -22.17
C THR A 6 11.48 26.48 -23.09
N ILE A 7 10.23 26.91 -22.92
CA ILE A 7 9.08 26.47 -23.72
C ILE A 7 8.43 27.72 -24.32
N SER A 8 8.31 27.76 -25.65
CA SER A 8 7.65 28.84 -26.40
C SER A 8 8.09 30.26 -26.01
N GLY A 9 9.38 30.45 -25.71
CA GLY A 9 9.96 31.74 -25.33
C GLY A 9 9.92 32.06 -23.81
N THR A 10 9.22 31.27 -22.99
CA THR A 10 9.23 31.40 -21.53
C THR A 10 10.27 30.45 -20.94
N THR A 11 11.13 30.96 -20.04
CA THR A 11 12.13 30.13 -19.34
C THR A 11 11.72 29.90 -17.90
N TYR A 12 11.46 28.64 -17.57
CA TYR A 12 11.21 28.16 -16.22
C TYR A 12 12.53 27.79 -15.56
N ARG A 13 12.65 28.08 -14.26
CA ARG A 13 13.84 27.78 -13.45
C ARG A 13 13.40 27.08 -12.18
N PHE A 14 14.14 26.06 -11.80
CA PHE A 14 13.90 25.28 -10.60
C PHE A 14 15.19 25.23 -9.79
N ASP A 15 15.07 25.46 -8.50
CA ASP A 15 16.17 25.45 -7.55
C ASP A 15 16.33 24.05 -6.94
N GLY A 16 17.09 23.20 -7.62
CA GLY A 16 17.44 21.87 -7.15
C GLY A 16 16.40 20.78 -7.42
N LEU A 17 16.76 19.54 -7.06
CA LEU A 17 15.99 18.35 -7.40
C LEU A 17 14.65 18.30 -6.67
N VAL A 18 14.60 18.72 -5.41
CA VAL A 18 13.38 18.75 -4.60
C VAL A 18 12.28 19.55 -5.30
N GLU A 19 12.60 20.74 -5.83
CA GLU A 19 11.61 21.58 -6.52
C GLU A 19 11.18 20.98 -7.87
N VAL A 20 12.10 20.40 -8.64
CA VAL A 20 11.76 19.72 -9.90
C VAL A 20 10.80 18.55 -9.66
N MET A 21 11.11 17.70 -8.67
CA MET A 21 10.27 16.57 -8.29
C MET A 21 8.89 17.02 -7.84
N ALA A 22 8.82 18.04 -6.98
CA ALA A 22 7.57 18.53 -6.45
C ALA A 22 6.68 19.16 -7.54
N LYS A 23 7.25 20.07 -8.33
CA LYS A 23 6.51 20.76 -9.39
C LYS A 23 6.14 19.87 -10.58
N ALA A 24 6.82 18.74 -10.78
CA ALA A 24 6.43 17.76 -11.80
C ALA A 24 5.19 16.94 -11.42
N THR A 25 4.81 16.91 -10.14
CA THR A 25 3.66 16.16 -9.64
C THR A 25 2.36 16.70 -10.22
N PRO A 26 1.40 15.83 -10.63
CA PRO A 26 0.02 16.24 -10.86
C PRO A 26 -0.53 17.00 -9.65
N LEU A 27 -1.47 17.93 -9.90
CA LEU A 27 -2.01 18.79 -8.84
C LEU A 27 -2.57 17.98 -7.66
N ARG A 28 -2.15 18.32 -6.44
CA ARG A 28 -2.64 17.78 -5.17
C ARG A 28 -2.79 18.91 -4.15
N SER A 29 -3.86 18.89 -3.37
CA SER A 29 -4.08 19.90 -2.32
C SER A 29 -2.97 19.89 -1.27
N GLY A 30 -2.44 18.72 -0.88
CA GLY A 30 -1.36 18.65 0.11
C GLY A 30 -0.05 19.26 -0.39
N ASP A 31 0.25 19.13 -1.69
CA ASP A 31 1.44 19.76 -2.27
C ASP A 31 1.28 21.28 -2.37
N GLN A 32 0.04 21.77 -2.58
CA GLN A 32 -0.29 23.19 -2.50
C GLN A 32 -0.17 23.71 -1.06
N LEU A 33 -0.67 22.94 -0.09
CA LEU A 33 -0.59 23.27 1.34
C LEU A 33 0.87 23.34 1.81
N ALA A 34 1.72 22.42 1.34
CA ALA A 34 3.16 22.44 1.60
C ALA A 34 3.90 23.56 0.85
N GLY A 35 3.23 24.27 -0.07
CA GLY A 35 3.83 25.33 -0.88
C GLY A 35 4.83 24.83 -1.93
N CYS A 36 4.70 23.58 -2.38
CA CYS A 36 5.65 22.93 -3.30
C CYS A 36 5.05 22.60 -4.68
N ALA A 37 3.73 22.69 -4.84
CA ALA A 37 3.05 22.49 -6.11
C ALA A 37 3.46 23.53 -7.16
N ALA A 38 3.37 23.15 -8.44
CA ALA A 38 3.50 24.11 -9.53
C ALA A 38 2.37 25.15 -9.51
N GLU A 39 2.68 26.40 -9.83
CA GLU A 39 1.72 27.52 -9.83
C GLU A 39 0.68 27.37 -10.96
N HIS A 40 1.06 26.72 -12.06
CA HIS A 40 0.19 26.49 -13.20
C HIS A 40 0.66 25.31 -14.07
N ASP A 41 -0.24 24.79 -14.91
CA ASP A 41 0.00 23.61 -15.74
C ASP A 41 1.23 23.70 -16.65
N ALA A 42 1.54 24.89 -17.19
CA ALA A 42 2.73 25.06 -18.02
C ALA A 42 4.05 24.93 -17.22
N GLU A 43 4.07 25.31 -15.94
CA GLU A 43 5.24 25.14 -15.07
C GLU A 43 5.39 23.66 -14.70
N ARG A 44 4.27 22.98 -14.37
CA ARG A 44 4.26 21.52 -14.17
C ARG A 44 4.81 20.78 -15.37
N ALA A 45 4.36 21.14 -16.58
CA ALA A 45 4.86 20.54 -17.82
C ALA A 45 6.36 20.82 -18.03
N ALA A 46 6.83 22.02 -17.71
CA ALA A 46 8.25 22.35 -17.76
C ALA A 46 9.08 21.55 -16.75
N ALA A 47 8.59 21.39 -15.51
CA ALA A 47 9.23 20.59 -14.47
C ALA A 47 9.28 19.10 -14.88
N ALA A 48 8.18 18.55 -15.40
CA ALA A 48 8.12 17.20 -15.91
C ALA A 48 9.08 16.96 -17.09
N TRP A 49 9.28 17.95 -17.96
CA TRP A 49 10.27 17.88 -19.03
C TRP A 49 11.69 17.84 -18.47
N VAL A 50 12.04 18.77 -17.57
CA VAL A 50 13.34 18.72 -16.86
C VAL A 50 13.55 17.35 -16.23
N LEU A 51 12.55 16.86 -15.49
CA LEU A 51 12.60 15.59 -14.80
C LEU A 51 12.85 14.42 -15.76
N ALA A 52 12.16 14.39 -16.91
CA ALA A 52 12.32 13.35 -17.93
C ALA A 52 13.75 13.29 -18.51
N ASP A 53 14.46 14.42 -18.56
CA ASP A 53 15.83 14.52 -19.09
C ASP A 53 16.90 14.23 -18.02
N LEU A 54 16.53 14.08 -16.73
CA LEU A 54 17.50 13.78 -15.68
C LEU A 54 18.01 12.33 -15.78
N PRO A 55 19.35 12.10 -15.76
CA PRO A 55 19.91 10.75 -15.62
C PRO A 55 19.44 10.09 -14.32
N LEU A 56 19.17 8.77 -14.34
CA LEU A 56 18.79 8.04 -13.12
C LEU A 56 19.87 8.14 -12.03
N THR A 57 21.14 8.18 -12.41
CA THR A 57 22.26 8.38 -11.47
C THR A 57 22.17 9.66 -10.65
N THR A 58 21.36 10.64 -11.04
CA THR A 58 21.12 11.87 -10.28
C THR A 58 20.61 11.55 -8.87
N PHE A 59 19.67 10.62 -8.74
CA PHE A 59 19.04 10.25 -7.47
C PHE A 59 19.98 9.51 -6.49
N LEU A 60 21.15 9.07 -6.95
CA LEU A 60 22.20 8.49 -6.11
C LEU A 60 23.19 9.53 -5.57
N ASN A 61 23.20 10.73 -6.15
CA ASN A 61 24.17 11.79 -5.84
C ASN A 61 23.51 13.04 -5.25
N ASP A 62 22.28 13.34 -5.62
CA ASP A 62 21.48 14.47 -5.14
C ASP A 62 20.24 13.89 -4.42
N MET A 63 20.30 13.87 -3.10
CA MET A 63 19.29 13.21 -2.26
C MET A 63 18.20 14.21 -1.88
N VAL A 64 16.94 13.82 -2.03
CA VAL A 64 15.79 14.70 -1.71
C VAL A 64 15.65 14.96 -0.21
N VAL A 65 16.09 14.01 0.63
CA VAL A 65 16.23 14.15 2.09
C VAL A 65 17.67 13.79 2.47
N PRO A 66 18.40 14.59 3.27
CA PRO A 66 19.84 14.39 3.50
C PRO A 66 20.19 13.07 4.18
N TYR A 67 21.26 12.41 3.71
CA TYR A 67 21.76 11.13 4.25
C TYR A 67 22.14 11.22 5.74
N GLU A 68 22.74 12.34 6.12
CA GLU A 68 23.32 12.53 7.46
C GLU A 68 22.24 12.64 8.55
N THR A 69 21.02 13.03 8.18
CA THR A 69 19.94 13.36 9.11
C THR A 69 18.72 12.45 8.99
N ASP A 70 18.75 11.45 8.10
CA ASP A 70 17.58 10.62 7.81
C ASP A 70 17.93 9.15 7.57
N GLU A 71 17.48 8.27 8.49
CA GLU A 71 17.71 6.82 8.42
C GLU A 71 17.03 6.15 7.23
N VAL A 72 15.94 6.72 6.71
CA VAL A 72 15.26 6.20 5.52
C VAL A 72 16.13 6.44 4.29
N THR A 73 16.76 7.61 4.15
CA THR A 73 17.75 7.88 3.10
C THR A 73 18.95 6.95 3.23
N ARG A 74 19.48 6.74 4.44
CA ARG A 74 20.59 5.79 4.65
C ARG A 74 20.20 4.39 4.20
N LEU A 75 19.04 3.89 4.63
CA LEU A 75 18.52 2.60 4.20
C LEU A 75 18.43 2.50 2.67
N ILE A 76 17.84 3.51 2.01
CA ILE A 76 17.65 3.53 0.55
C ILE A 76 18.99 3.47 -0.19
N ILE A 77 19.95 4.31 0.21
CA ILE A 77 21.24 4.43 -0.47
C ILE A 77 22.14 3.22 -0.19
N ASP A 78 22.17 2.75 1.06
CA ASP A 78 23.04 1.65 1.47
C ASP A 78 22.55 0.29 0.96
N SER A 79 21.24 0.15 0.71
CA SER A 79 20.63 -1.07 0.17
C SER A 79 20.50 -1.10 -1.36
N HIS A 80 20.93 -0.04 -2.06
CA HIS A 80 20.83 0.03 -3.52
C HIS A 80 21.71 -1.02 -4.22
N ASP A 81 21.11 -1.87 -5.04
CA ASP A 81 21.81 -2.89 -5.82
C ASP A 81 22.39 -2.31 -7.12
N ARG A 82 23.71 -2.13 -7.14
CA ARG A 82 24.44 -1.60 -8.30
C ARG A 82 24.45 -2.56 -9.50
N GLU A 83 24.37 -3.86 -9.27
CA GLU A 83 24.36 -4.86 -10.33
C GLU A 83 23.01 -4.87 -11.04
N ALA A 84 21.91 -4.94 -10.28
CA ALA A 84 20.55 -4.81 -10.81
C ALA A 84 20.35 -3.48 -11.57
N PHE A 85 20.92 -2.39 -11.05
CA PHE A 85 20.85 -1.06 -11.67
C PHE A 85 21.66 -0.95 -12.97
N SER A 86 22.72 -1.74 -13.15
CA SER A 86 23.70 -1.55 -14.23
C SER A 86 23.09 -1.54 -15.64
N SER A 87 22.05 -2.36 -15.85
CA SER A 87 21.35 -2.49 -17.13
C SER A 87 20.56 -1.23 -17.54
N ILE A 88 20.14 -0.43 -16.55
CA ILE A 88 19.32 0.78 -16.73
C ILE A 88 20.05 2.07 -16.33
N ALA A 89 21.26 1.98 -15.78
CA ALA A 89 22.00 3.12 -15.23
C ALA A 89 22.28 4.26 -16.22
N HIS A 90 22.31 3.93 -17.52
CA HIS A 90 22.54 4.89 -18.61
C HIS A 90 21.28 5.68 -19.01
N LEU A 91 20.11 5.29 -18.50
CA LEU A 91 18.84 5.91 -18.85
C LEU A 91 18.62 7.22 -18.10
N THR A 92 17.80 8.08 -18.70
CA THR A 92 17.13 9.18 -18.00
C THR A 92 15.82 8.69 -17.38
N VAL A 93 15.12 9.53 -16.61
CA VAL A 93 13.76 9.20 -16.12
C VAL A 93 12.80 8.93 -17.29
N GLY A 94 12.87 9.73 -18.37
CA GLY A 94 12.13 9.49 -19.60
C GLY A 94 12.52 8.18 -20.28
N GLY A 95 13.83 7.88 -20.32
CA GLY A 95 14.32 6.59 -20.81
C GLY A 95 13.83 5.40 -19.98
N LEU A 96 13.74 5.54 -18.65
CA LEU A 96 13.17 4.52 -17.77
C LEU A 96 11.67 4.33 -18.04
N ARG A 97 10.91 5.40 -18.24
CA ARG A 97 9.49 5.32 -18.63
C ARG A 97 9.33 4.49 -19.90
N ASP A 98 10.10 4.82 -20.95
CA ASP A 98 9.98 4.15 -22.24
C ASP A 98 10.45 2.68 -22.14
N TRP A 99 11.50 2.41 -21.36
CA TRP A 99 11.97 1.05 -21.07
C TRP A 99 10.90 0.22 -20.34
N LEU A 100 10.22 0.80 -19.33
CA LEU A 100 9.16 0.12 -18.58
C LEU A 100 7.96 -0.21 -19.47
N LEU A 101 7.57 0.70 -20.36
CA LEU A 101 6.47 0.48 -21.30
C LEU A 101 6.82 -0.57 -22.35
N ASP A 102 8.06 -0.60 -22.86
CA ASP A 102 8.54 -1.69 -23.73
C ASP A 102 8.58 -3.02 -22.98
N ALA A 103 9.09 -3.04 -21.75
CA ALA A 103 9.15 -4.24 -20.92
C ALA A 103 7.75 -4.80 -20.63
N ALA A 104 6.78 -3.92 -20.34
CA ALA A 104 5.40 -4.31 -20.05
C ALA A 104 4.66 -4.90 -21.26
N ALA A 105 5.12 -4.62 -22.48
CA ALA A 105 4.52 -5.15 -23.71
C ALA A 105 5.06 -6.54 -24.11
N ARG A 106 5.95 -7.15 -23.33
CA ARG A 106 6.61 -8.43 -23.62
C ARG A 106 6.07 -9.58 -22.78
N ASP A 107 6.20 -10.80 -23.30
CA ASP A 107 5.80 -12.03 -22.60
C ASP A 107 6.60 -12.30 -21.31
N ASP A 108 7.83 -11.79 -21.22
CA ASP A 108 8.74 -11.93 -20.06
C ASP A 108 8.74 -10.69 -19.14
N SER A 109 7.69 -9.86 -19.21
CA SER A 109 7.61 -8.56 -18.51
C SER A 109 7.91 -8.65 -17.02
N ALA A 110 7.30 -9.61 -16.32
CA ALA A 110 7.42 -9.77 -14.88
C ALA A 110 8.89 -10.03 -14.48
N THR A 111 9.59 -10.90 -15.21
CA THR A 111 11.01 -11.20 -14.96
C THR A 111 11.89 -10.00 -15.26
N ARG A 112 11.63 -9.27 -16.34
CA ARG A 112 12.41 -8.08 -16.71
C ARG A 112 12.30 -6.97 -15.67
N ILE A 113 11.08 -6.63 -15.26
CA ILE A 113 10.85 -5.57 -14.28
C ILE A 113 11.41 -5.98 -12.92
N ALA A 114 11.20 -7.23 -12.49
CA ALA A 114 11.77 -7.74 -11.25
C ALA A 114 13.30 -7.68 -11.21
N ALA A 115 13.99 -7.90 -12.34
CA ALA A 115 15.45 -7.89 -12.42
C ALA A 115 16.07 -6.52 -12.10
N ILE A 116 15.33 -5.42 -12.23
CA ILE A 116 15.82 -4.07 -11.90
C ILE A 116 15.29 -3.52 -10.58
N ALA A 117 14.33 -4.18 -9.94
CA ALA A 117 13.58 -3.63 -8.80
C ALA A 117 14.49 -3.20 -7.62
N HIS A 118 15.55 -3.97 -7.33
CA HIS A 118 16.53 -3.64 -6.29
C HIS A 118 17.55 -2.57 -6.70
N GLY A 119 17.69 -2.33 -8.01
CA GLY A 119 18.49 -1.24 -8.56
C GLY A 119 17.74 0.09 -8.67
N LEU A 120 16.43 0.11 -8.42
CA LEU A 120 15.65 1.35 -8.36
C LEU A 120 15.63 1.89 -6.93
N THR A 121 15.91 3.18 -6.78
CA THR A 121 15.57 3.91 -5.56
C THR A 121 14.11 4.35 -5.58
N PRO A 122 13.49 4.60 -4.42
CA PRO A 122 12.18 5.22 -4.34
C PRO A 122 12.05 6.52 -5.14
N GLU A 123 13.06 7.38 -5.13
CA GLU A 123 13.03 8.64 -5.88
C GLU A 123 13.00 8.41 -7.39
N MET A 124 13.67 7.38 -7.91
CA MET A 124 13.58 7.01 -9.33
C MET A 124 12.16 6.53 -9.69
N ALA A 125 11.54 5.72 -8.81
CA ALA A 125 10.18 5.24 -8.99
C ALA A 125 9.14 6.38 -8.91
N ALA A 126 9.30 7.31 -7.98
CA ALA A 126 8.47 8.52 -7.88
C ALA A 126 8.68 9.44 -9.09
N ALA A 127 9.92 9.59 -9.57
CA ALA A 127 10.22 10.44 -10.71
C ALA A 127 9.51 9.95 -11.98
N VAL A 128 9.56 8.63 -12.23
CA VAL A 128 8.95 8.05 -13.43
C VAL A 128 7.41 8.06 -13.35
N SER A 129 6.81 7.89 -12.16
CA SER A 129 5.35 7.93 -12.00
C SER A 129 4.78 9.31 -12.33
N LYS A 130 5.48 10.40 -11.98
CA LYS A 130 5.09 11.79 -12.25
C LYS A 130 4.97 12.12 -13.74
N ILE A 131 5.72 11.42 -14.60
CA ILE A 131 5.69 11.62 -16.05
C ILE A 131 4.85 10.58 -16.80
N MET A 132 4.16 9.68 -16.07
CA MET A 132 3.28 8.66 -16.62
C MET A 132 1.81 9.08 -16.54
N ARG A 133 1.04 8.78 -17.60
CA ARG A 133 -0.43 8.88 -17.54
C ARG A 133 -1.01 7.68 -16.78
N ASN A 134 -2.29 7.74 -16.38
CA ASN A 134 -2.93 6.66 -15.63
C ASN A 134 -2.82 5.30 -16.34
N GLN A 135 -3.02 5.26 -17.66
CA GLN A 135 -2.85 4.03 -18.44
C GLN A 135 -1.42 3.47 -18.40
N ASP A 136 -0.41 4.33 -18.33
CA ASP A 136 1.00 3.93 -18.28
C ASP A 136 1.29 3.29 -16.92
N LEU A 137 0.81 3.92 -15.83
CA LEU A 137 0.89 3.40 -14.47
C LEU A 137 0.20 2.03 -14.36
N ILE A 138 -1.02 1.91 -14.89
CA ILE A 138 -1.81 0.67 -14.86
C ILE A 138 -1.11 -0.45 -15.64
N LEU A 139 -0.65 -0.16 -16.87
CA LEU A 139 -0.01 -1.15 -17.74
C LEU A 139 1.25 -1.74 -17.11
N VAL A 140 2.14 -0.89 -16.60
CA VAL A 140 3.40 -1.34 -16.00
C VAL A 140 3.16 -2.05 -14.68
N ALA A 141 2.22 -1.57 -13.86
CA ALA A 141 1.87 -2.24 -12.60
C ALA A 141 1.26 -3.63 -12.85
N ALA A 142 0.39 -3.77 -13.86
CA ALA A 142 -0.20 -5.06 -14.24
C ALA A 142 0.85 -6.05 -14.77
N ALA A 143 1.86 -5.53 -15.47
CA ALA A 143 3.00 -6.33 -15.95
C ALA A 143 3.99 -6.72 -14.85
N SER A 144 3.90 -6.09 -13.67
CA SER A 144 4.76 -6.31 -12.50
C SER A 144 4.15 -7.33 -11.55
N THR A 145 4.95 -8.31 -11.12
CA THR A 145 4.51 -9.33 -10.16
C THR A 145 5.39 -9.28 -8.91
N ALA A 146 4.73 -9.24 -7.76
CA ALA A 146 5.36 -9.34 -6.45
C ALA A 146 4.43 -10.15 -5.54
N THR A 147 4.97 -11.19 -4.92
CA THR A 147 4.20 -12.14 -4.13
C THR A 147 4.79 -12.31 -2.74
N ALA A 148 3.94 -12.48 -1.74
CA ALA A 148 4.34 -12.84 -0.38
C ALA A 148 3.39 -13.92 0.16
N ALA A 149 3.85 -14.69 1.15
CA ALA A 149 3.04 -15.77 1.71
C ALA A 149 3.20 -15.92 3.22
N PHE A 150 2.09 -16.28 3.87
CA PHE A 150 2.04 -16.68 5.28
C PHE A 150 1.16 -17.91 5.45
N ARG A 151 -0.17 -17.77 5.53
CA ARG A 151 -1.14 -18.89 5.41
C ARG A 151 -1.82 -18.90 4.06
N THR A 152 -1.91 -17.74 3.44
CA THR A 152 -2.31 -17.55 2.04
C THR A 152 -1.18 -16.96 1.24
N THR A 153 -1.23 -17.16 -0.07
CA THR A 153 -0.33 -16.51 -1.03
C THR A 153 -0.98 -15.26 -1.62
N ILE A 154 -0.34 -14.10 -1.45
CA ILE A 154 -0.83 -12.77 -1.86
C ILE A 154 -0.05 -12.26 -3.08
N GLY A 155 -0.72 -11.55 -3.98
CA GLY A 155 -0.11 -10.86 -5.13
C GLY A 155 0.08 -11.71 -6.40
N LEU A 156 -0.48 -12.94 -6.43
CA LEU A 156 -0.45 -13.80 -7.62
C LEU A 156 -1.27 -13.19 -8.78
N PRO A 157 -0.80 -13.30 -10.04
CA PRO A 157 -1.58 -12.89 -11.20
C PRO A 157 -2.95 -13.56 -11.27
N GLY A 158 -3.97 -12.82 -11.73
CA GLY A 158 -5.35 -13.32 -11.84
C GLY A 158 -6.07 -13.45 -10.49
N ARG A 159 -5.53 -12.86 -9.43
CA ARG A 159 -6.11 -12.89 -8.09
C ARG A 159 -6.16 -11.50 -7.47
N LEU A 160 -7.14 -11.28 -6.62
CA LEU A 160 -7.29 -10.08 -5.79
C LEU A 160 -7.74 -10.55 -4.42
N ALA A 161 -6.89 -10.38 -3.41
CA ALA A 161 -7.23 -10.73 -2.03
C ALA A 161 -7.96 -9.57 -1.33
N THR A 162 -8.57 -9.83 -0.18
CA THR A 162 -9.21 -8.78 0.62
C THR A 162 -8.80 -8.83 2.09
N ARG A 163 -8.56 -7.65 2.66
CA ARG A 163 -8.60 -7.46 4.11
C ARG A 163 -10.05 -7.35 4.53
N LEU A 164 -10.47 -8.20 5.46
CA LEU A 164 -11.74 -8.07 6.16
C LEU A 164 -11.46 -7.25 7.43
N GLN A 165 -12.08 -6.08 7.54
CA GLN A 165 -11.91 -5.16 8.67
C GLN A 165 -13.21 -5.06 9.49
N PRO A 166 -13.41 -5.92 10.52
CA PRO A 166 -14.62 -5.94 11.31
C PRO A 166 -14.50 -5.03 12.54
N ASN A 167 -14.14 -3.76 12.33
CA ASN A 167 -13.98 -2.80 13.43
C ASN A 167 -15.31 -2.60 14.18
N HIS A 168 -15.22 -2.39 15.49
CA HIS A 168 -16.38 -2.10 16.33
C HIS A 168 -16.06 -0.89 17.23
N PRO A 169 -16.98 0.09 17.41
CA PRO A 169 -16.70 1.33 18.17
C PRO A 169 -16.26 1.16 19.63
N THR A 170 -16.40 -0.05 20.17
CA THR A 170 -16.07 -0.41 21.56
C THR A 170 -15.35 -1.74 21.66
N ASP A 171 -14.82 -2.26 20.55
CA ASP A 171 -14.22 -3.59 20.47
C ASP A 171 -15.10 -4.73 21.04
N ASP A 172 -16.43 -4.67 20.85
CA ASP A 172 -17.33 -5.72 21.36
C ASP A 172 -17.07 -7.05 20.61
N PRO A 173 -16.70 -8.13 21.31
CA PRO A 173 -16.36 -9.40 20.67
C PRO A 173 -17.46 -9.98 19.78
N ARG A 174 -18.74 -9.76 20.12
CA ARG A 174 -19.87 -10.29 19.32
C ARG A 174 -20.09 -9.45 18.07
N GLY A 175 -19.98 -8.13 18.18
CA GLY A 175 -20.01 -7.22 17.03
C GLY A 175 -18.90 -7.55 16.02
N ILE A 176 -17.67 -7.76 16.51
CA ILE A 176 -16.52 -8.17 15.69
C ILE A 176 -16.76 -9.54 15.05
N ALA A 177 -17.22 -10.54 15.81
CA ALA A 177 -17.52 -11.87 15.27
C ALA A 177 -18.65 -11.84 14.22
N ALA A 178 -19.64 -10.96 14.40
CA ALA A 178 -20.71 -10.76 13.41
C ALA A 178 -20.18 -10.12 12.12
N GLY A 179 -19.35 -9.07 12.21
CA GLY A 179 -18.72 -8.45 11.04
C GLY A 179 -17.77 -9.42 10.31
N MET A 180 -17.04 -10.23 11.06
CA MET A 180 -16.19 -11.29 10.51
C MET A 180 -17.02 -12.37 9.79
N LEU A 181 -18.15 -12.80 10.38
CA LEU A 181 -19.05 -13.75 9.73
C LEU A 181 -19.60 -13.19 8.42
N ASP A 182 -20.06 -11.94 8.41
CA ASP A 182 -20.61 -11.28 7.22
C ASP A 182 -19.59 -11.24 6.07
N GLY A 183 -18.36 -10.77 6.36
CA GLY A 183 -17.31 -10.73 5.36
C GLY A 183 -16.86 -12.12 4.87
N LEU A 184 -16.76 -13.11 5.76
CA LEU A 184 -16.39 -14.49 5.37
C LEU A 184 -17.45 -15.12 4.45
N LEU A 185 -18.74 -14.88 4.70
CA LEU A 185 -19.83 -15.35 3.85
C LEU A 185 -19.78 -14.75 2.44
N MET A 186 -19.15 -13.59 2.31
CA MET A 186 -18.88 -12.90 1.06
C MET A 186 -17.49 -13.21 0.48
N GLY A 187 -16.79 -14.21 1.02
CA GLY A 187 -15.46 -14.61 0.54
C GLY A 187 -14.38 -13.56 0.74
N CYS A 188 -14.51 -12.73 1.79
CA CYS A 188 -13.50 -11.77 2.20
C CYS A 188 -12.62 -12.29 3.36
N GLY A 189 -11.38 -11.77 3.45
CA GLY A 189 -10.45 -12.05 4.56
C GLY A 189 -9.25 -12.91 4.18
N ASP A 190 -9.05 -13.18 2.88
CA ASP A 190 -7.95 -13.98 2.37
C ASP A 190 -6.59 -13.25 2.38
N ALA A 191 -6.59 -11.90 2.48
CA ALA A 191 -5.38 -11.13 2.75
C ALA A 191 -5.07 -11.05 4.26
N VAL A 192 -6.07 -10.73 5.08
CA VAL A 192 -5.99 -10.70 6.56
C VAL A 192 -7.39 -10.43 7.12
N VAL A 193 -7.69 -10.95 8.31
CA VAL A 193 -8.76 -10.40 9.16
C VAL A 193 -8.11 -9.43 10.14
N GLY A 194 -8.27 -8.12 9.88
CA GLY A 194 -7.49 -7.05 10.51
C GLY A 194 -8.37 -6.06 11.28
N ILE A 195 -8.20 -5.96 12.59
CA ILE A 195 -8.98 -5.06 13.45
C ILE A 195 -8.13 -3.85 13.83
N ASN A 196 -8.61 -2.65 13.55
CA ASN A 196 -8.13 -1.44 14.23
C ASN A 196 -8.81 -1.38 15.60
N PRO A 197 -8.08 -1.51 16.72
CA PRO A 197 -8.71 -1.53 18.03
C PRO A 197 -9.18 -0.12 18.41
N ALA A 198 -10.34 -0.03 19.06
CA ALA A 198 -10.86 1.23 19.61
C ALA A 198 -10.08 1.71 20.86
N THR A 199 -9.23 0.85 21.42
CA THR A 199 -8.37 1.17 22.58
C THR A 199 -6.93 0.72 22.38
N ASP A 200 -5.97 1.47 22.94
CA ASP A 200 -4.54 1.10 22.96
C ASP A 200 -4.19 0.09 24.08
N SER A 201 -5.18 -0.63 24.61
CA SER A 201 -4.96 -1.57 25.72
C SER A 201 -4.28 -2.86 25.23
N PRO A 202 -3.10 -3.22 25.77
CA PRO A 202 -2.46 -4.50 25.44
C PRO A 202 -3.34 -5.71 25.79
N GLN A 203 -4.13 -5.62 26.88
CA GLN A 203 -5.05 -6.70 27.25
C GLN A 203 -6.18 -6.84 26.24
N ALA A 204 -6.80 -5.73 25.81
CA ALA A 204 -7.86 -5.78 24.80
C ALA A 204 -7.33 -6.34 23.48
N THR A 205 -6.13 -5.90 23.06
CA THR A 205 -5.43 -6.46 21.89
C THR A 205 -5.21 -7.97 22.04
N SER A 206 -4.75 -8.43 23.20
CA SER A 206 -4.58 -9.85 23.50
C SER A 206 -5.89 -10.63 23.37
N ASP A 207 -6.98 -10.12 23.94
CA ASP A 207 -8.28 -10.78 23.94
C ASP A 207 -8.83 -10.91 22.50
N LEU A 208 -8.65 -9.87 21.68
CA LEU A 208 -8.99 -9.89 20.26
C LEU A 208 -8.16 -10.89 19.45
N LEU A 209 -6.85 -10.98 19.71
CA LEU A 209 -5.98 -11.95 19.04
C LEU A 209 -6.39 -13.39 19.36
N TYR A 210 -6.71 -13.70 20.63
CA TYR A 210 -7.24 -15.02 21.00
C TYR A 210 -8.59 -15.31 20.36
N LEU A 211 -9.50 -14.32 20.33
CA LEU A 211 -10.80 -14.47 19.66
C LEU A 211 -10.64 -14.84 18.18
N LEU A 212 -9.78 -14.12 17.46
CA LEU A 212 -9.53 -14.37 16.04
C LEU A 212 -8.86 -15.73 15.80
N ASP A 213 -7.88 -16.09 16.63
CA ASP A 213 -7.19 -17.39 16.52
C ASP A 213 -8.12 -18.58 16.83
N ASP A 214 -8.98 -18.45 17.85
CA ASP A 214 -9.99 -19.46 18.20
C ASP A 214 -10.97 -19.68 17.05
N ILE A 215 -11.46 -18.60 16.42
CA ILE A 215 -12.34 -18.67 15.25
C ILE A 215 -11.63 -19.35 14.09
N ARG A 216 -10.42 -18.90 13.76
CA ARG A 216 -9.59 -19.46 12.69
C ARG A 216 -9.41 -20.97 12.86
N GLN A 217 -9.00 -21.42 14.04
CA GLN A 217 -8.76 -22.83 14.35
C GLN A 217 -10.05 -23.65 14.28
N ARG A 218 -11.16 -23.14 14.81
CA ARG A 218 -12.43 -23.86 14.86
C ARG A 218 -13.01 -24.17 13.48
N PHE A 219 -12.80 -23.29 12.52
CA PHE A 219 -13.33 -23.42 11.15
C PHE A 219 -12.24 -23.75 10.11
N ASP A 220 -11.02 -24.06 10.56
CA ASP A 220 -9.85 -24.34 9.73
C ASP A 220 -9.67 -23.32 8.60
N ILE A 221 -9.83 -22.03 8.95
CA ILE A 221 -9.81 -20.96 7.96
C ILE A 221 -8.35 -20.69 7.57
N PRO A 222 -7.95 -20.82 6.30
CA PRO A 222 -6.62 -20.47 5.83
C PRO A 222 -6.54 -18.94 5.69
N MET A 223 -6.47 -18.26 6.82
CA MET A 223 -6.31 -16.81 6.91
C MET A 223 -5.42 -16.46 8.10
N GLN A 224 -4.79 -15.29 8.03
CA GLN A 224 -4.04 -14.69 9.13
C GLN A 224 -4.85 -13.59 9.79
N SER A 225 -4.63 -13.43 11.09
CA SER A 225 -5.22 -12.34 11.89
C SER A 225 -4.21 -11.24 12.18
N CYS A 226 -4.71 -10.03 12.37
CA CYS A 226 -3.93 -8.91 12.85
C CYS A 226 -4.80 -7.97 13.69
N VAL A 227 -4.27 -7.47 14.80
CA VAL A 227 -4.83 -6.33 15.51
C VAL A 227 -3.84 -5.19 15.33
N LEU A 228 -4.28 -4.10 14.71
CA LEU A 228 -3.46 -3.02 14.19
C LEU A 228 -3.09 -2.02 15.30
N CYS A 229 -2.47 -2.52 16.37
CA CYS A 229 -1.89 -1.70 17.42
C CYS A 229 -0.43 -1.34 17.10
N HIS A 230 0.17 -0.47 17.92
CA HIS A 230 1.58 -0.12 17.78
C HIS A 230 2.49 -1.35 17.89
N VAL A 231 3.56 -1.39 17.09
CA VAL A 231 4.49 -2.53 16.99
C VAL A 231 5.03 -2.99 18.34
N THR A 232 5.32 -2.07 19.26
CA THR A 232 5.83 -2.40 20.60
C THR A 232 4.82 -3.20 21.44
N THR A 233 3.53 -2.88 21.33
CA THR A 233 2.47 -3.65 21.98
C THR A 233 2.45 -5.07 21.42
N THR A 234 2.57 -5.23 20.11
CA THR A 234 2.62 -6.56 19.50
C THR A 234 3.84 -7.35 19.98
N MET A 235 5.03 -6.74 20.04
CA MET A 235 6.25 -7.38 20.56
C MET A 235 6.07 -7.86 22.01
N GLU A 236 5.50 -7.04 22.89
CA GLU A 236 5.22 -7.43 24.27
C GLU A 236 4.21 -8.61 24.37
N LEU A 237 3.25 -8.67 23.46
CA LEU A 237 2.27 -9.76 23.41
C LEU A 237 2.91 -11.06 22.91
N ILE A 238 3.85 -10.96 21.95
CA ILE A 238 4.64 -12.12 21.51
C ILE A 238 5.44 -12.71 22.69
N ASP A 239 6.09 -11.87 23.50
CA ASP A 239 6.84 -12.33 24.69
C ASP A 239 5.95 -13.03 25.73
N LYS A 240 4.65 -12.69 25.75
CA LYS A 240 3.63 -13.31 26.61
C LYS A 240 3.01 -14.56 25.99
N GLY A 241 3.41 -14.97 24.80
CA GLY A 241 2.91 -16.17 24.10
C GLY A 241 1.53 -16.00 23.46
N VAL A 242 1.08 -14.77 23.22
CA VAL A 242 -0.19 -14.48 22.53
C VAL A 242 -0.07 -14.91 21.05
N PRO A 243 -1.15 -15.45 20.43
CA PRO A 243 -1.10 -15.99 19.06
C PRO A 243 -1.07 -14.91 17.98
N VAL A 244 0.02 -14.14 17.91
CA VAL A 244 0.25 -13.13 16.88
C VAL A 244 0.61 -13.80 15.56
N ASP A 245 -0.22 -13.61 14.53
CA ASP A 245 0.10 -14.03 13.15
C ASP A 245 0.91 -12.95 12.40
N LEU A 246 0.41 -11.70 12.37
CA LEU A 246 1.10 -10.56 11.72
C LEU A 246 1.41 -9.42 12.70
N VAL A 247 2.52 -8.73 12.45
CA VAL A 247 2.91 -7.50 13.15
C VAL A 247 2.56 -6.30 12.28
N PHE A 248 1.63 -5.48 12.76
CA PHE A 248 1.24 -4.24 12.09
C PHE A 248 2.14 -3.07 12.49
N GLN A 249 2.39 -2.15 11.54
CA GLN A 249 2.87 -0.80 11.86
C GLN A 249 2.63 0.18 10.71
N SER A 250 2.13 1.39 11.02
CA SER A 250 2.19 2.52 10.09
C SER A 250 3.64 3.01 9.95
N ILE A 251 4.08 3.24 8.71
CA ILE A 251 5.43 3.70 8.38
C ILE A 251 5.38 4.91 7.44
N ALA A 252 6.49 5.65 7.36
CA ALA A 252 6.63 6.84 6.54
C ALA A 252 8.01 6.92 5.86
N GLY A 253 8.12 7.83 4.88
CA GLY A 253 9.31 8.01 4.06
C GLY A 253 10.41 8.89 4.65
N THR A 254 10.30 9.35 5.90
CA THR A 254 11.34 10.11 6.59
C THR A 254 11.53 9.62 8.03
N GLU A 255 12.74 9.76 8.56
CA GLU A 255 13.08 9.49 9.96
C GLU A 255 12.20 10.31 10.90
N GLY A 256 11.98 11.59 10.58
CA GLY A 256 11.13 12.47 11.37
C GLY A 256 9.68 11.99 11.46
N ALA A 257 9.10 11.51 10.35
CA ALA A 257 7.73 11.00 10.35
C ALA A 257 7.62 9.67 11.09
N ASN A 258 8.55 8.72 10.87
CA ASN A 258 8.60 7.47 11.63
C ASN A 258 8.78 7.72 13.14
N SER A 259 9.63 8.67 13.52
CA SER A 259 9.81 9.06 14.92
C SER A 259 8.53 9.63 15.53
N SER A 260 7.72 10.36 14.76
CA SER A 260 6.42 10.86 15.22
C SER A 260 5.41 9.74 15.48
N PHE A 261 5.56 8.60 14.80
CA PHE A 261 4.80 7.38 15.06
C PHE A 261 5.38 6.53 16.19
N GLY A 262 6.53 6.92 16.76
CA GLY A 262 7.20 6.18 17.83
C GLY A 262 8.04 4.99 17.36
N VAL A 263 8.42 4.94 16.08
CA VAL A 263 9.16 3.80 15.49
C VAL A 263 10.47 4.19 14.82
N THR A 264 11.38 3.22 14.77
CA THR A 264 12.66 3.30 14.07
C THR A 264 12.87 2.06 13.21
N ILE A 265 13.67 2.14 12.15
CA ILE A 265 13.96 0.99 11.28
C ILE A 265 14.54 -0.21 12.08
N PRO A 266 15.48 -0.04 13.03
CA PRO A 266 15.97 -1.15 13.86
C PRO A 266 14.86 -1.85 14.66
N MET A 267 13.91 -1.10 15.21
CA MET A 267 12.77 -1.66 15.95
C MET A 267 11.88 -2.51 15.02
N LEU A 268 11.61 -2.02 13.80
CA LEU A 268 10.82 -2.77 12.82
C LEU A 268 11.51 -4.07 12.38
N LEU A 269 12.84 -4.04 12.21
CA LEU A 269 13.64 -5.23 11.89
C LEU A 269 13.65 -6.24 13.04
N GLU A 270 13.74 -5.77 14.28
CA GLU A 270 13.63 -6.62 15.48
C GLU A 270 12.25 -7.28 15.56
N ALA A 271 11.16 -6.50 15.41
CA ALA A 271 9.79 -7.02 15.43
C ALA A 271 9.56 -8.08 14.33
N ASN A 272 10.07 -7.85 13.12
CA ASN A 272 10.06 -8.81 12.02
C ASN A 272 10.80 -10.11 12.40
N GLY A 273 11.99 -10.00 13.00
CA GLY A 273 12.78 -11.15 13.44
C GLY A 273 12.06 -11.99 14.51
N ILE A 274 11.52 -11.33 15.54
CA ILE A 274 10.80 -11.99 16.63
C ILE A 274 9.53 -12.68 16.09
N ALA A 275 8.72 -12.01 15.28
CA ALA A 275 7.51 -12.60 14.72
C ALA A 275 7.80 -13.77 13.77
N ARG A 276 8.86 -13.70 12.95
CA ARG A 276 9.31 -14.84 12.11
C ARG A 276 9.71 -16.05 12.96
N SER A 277 10.28 -15.82 14.14
CA SER A 277 10.70 -16.90 15.05
C SER A 277 9.54 -17.73 15.59
N LEU A 278 8.31 -17.20 15.54
CA LEU A 278 7.10 -17.93 15.94
C LEU A 278 6.72 -19.04 14.96
N GLN A 279 7.19 -18.98 13.71
CA GLN A 279 6.96 -20.00 12.67
C GLN A 279 5.49 -20.39 12.49
N ARG A 280 4.60 -19.41 12.60
CA ARG A 280 3.14 -19.64 12.57
C ARG A 280 2.57 -19.83 11.16
N GLY A 281 3.26 -19.35 10.12
CA GLY A 281 2.84 -19.49 8.73
C GLY A 281 2.88 -20.93 8.22
N THR A 282 1.99 -21.29 7.29
CA THR A 282 1.85 -22.64 6.73
C THR A 282 2.30 -22.74 5.27
N VAL A 283 2.35 -21.62 4.56
CA VAL A 283 2.76 -21.51 3.15
C VAL A 283 4.07 -20.74 3.04
N GLY A 284 4.21 -19.65 3.82
CA GLY A 284 5.41 -18.82 3.85
C GLY A 284 5.66 -18.24 5.23
N ASN A 285 6.55 -17.25 5.31
CA ASN A 285 7.01 -16.67 6.57
C ASN A 285 7.08 -15.13 6.52
N ASN A 286 6.35 -14.48 5.61
CA ASN A 286 6.20 -13.03 5.63
C ASN A 286 5.24 -12.64 6.76
N VAL A 287 5.69 -11.86 7.74
CA VAL A 287 4.93 -11.61 8.99
C VAL A 287 4.57 -10.14 9.22
N MET A 288 5.10 -9.22 8.41
CA MET A 288 4.83 -7.80 8.58
C MET A 288 3.59 -7.40 7.79
N TYR A 289 2.77 -6.56 8.42
CA TYR A 289 1.71 -5.79 7.78
C TYR A 289 2.03 -4.30 7.97
N LEU A 290 2.20 -3.56 6.87
CA LEU A 290 2.61 -2.17 6.89
C LEU A 290 1.55 -1.29 6.22
N GLU A 291 1.33 -0.10 6.76
CA GLU A 291 0.47 0.92 6.15
C GLU A 291 1.23 2.22 5.90
N THR A 292 0.93 2.84 4.77
CA THR A 292 1.47 4.12 4.33
C THR A 292 0.32 5.04 3.92
N GLY A 293 0.62 6.25 3.46
CA GLY A 293 -0.42 7.19 3.05
C GLY A 293 0.18 8.54 2.75
N GLN A 294 -0.16 9.06 1.59
CA GLN A 294 0.20 10.41 1.19
C GLN A 294 -0.33 11.45 2.17
N GLY A 295 0.53 12.39 2.54
CA GLY A 295 0.21 13.45 3.50
C GLY A 295 0.69 13.18 4.92
N SER A 296 1.02 11.93 5.26
CA SER A 296 1.54 11.54 6.59
C SER A 296 2.75 12.38 7.04
N ALA A 297 3.77 12.48 6.19
CA ALA A 297 4.97 13.26 6.49
C ALA A 297 4.71 14.78 6.57
N LEU A 298 3.76 15.30 5.77
CA LEU A 298 3.35 16.71 5.84
C LEU A 298 2.63 16.99 7.16
N SER A 299 1.67 16.13 7.53
CA SER A 299 0.93 16.18 8.78
C SER A 299 1.85 16.18 10.01
N ALA A 300 2.89 15.34 9.98
CA ALA A 300 3.91 15.27 11.03
C ALA A 300 4.92 16.43 11.04
N GLY A 301 4.83 17.38 10.09
CA GLY A 301 5.84 18.45 9.94
C GLY A 301 7.22 17.93 9.51
N ALA A 302 7.30 16.71 8.99
CA ALA A 302 8.52 15.98 8.66
C ALA A 302 8.72 15.79 7.14
N HIS A 303 8.17 16.71 6.34
CA HIS A 303 8.23 16.71 4.87
C HIS A 303 9.36 17.55 4.28
N LEU A 304 10.11 18.27 5.13
CA LEU A 304 11.22 19.11 4.68
C LEU A 304 12.45 18.26 4.37
N GLY A 305 12.99 18.46 3.17
CA GLY A 305 14.16 17.76 2.67
C GLY A 305 15.39 18.66 2.54
N THR A 306 16.23 18.33 1.56
CA THR A 306 17.50 19.02 1.31
C THR A 306 17.31 20.52 1.10
N GLY A 307 18.08 21.31 1.85
CA GLY A 307 17.98 22.78 1.85
C GLY A 307 16.74 23.33 2.57
N GLY A 308 16.06 22.52 3.38
CA GLY A 308 14.84 22.92 4.10
C GLY A 308 13.64 23.10 3.17
N LYS A 309 13.68 22.50 1.98
CA LYS A 309 12.62 22.62 0.98
C LYS A 309 11.53 21.56 1.18
N PRO A 310 10.26 21.90 0.98
CA PRO A 310 9.17 20.93 1.05
C PRO A 310 9.31 19.88 -0.06
N VAL A 311 9.35 18.61 0.32
CA VAL A 311 9.28 17.48 -0.60
C VAL A 311 7.80 17.11 -0.80
N ASP A 312 7.41 16.81 -2.03
CA ASP A 312 6.03 16.46 -2.36
C ASP A 312 5.59 15.11 -1.78
N GLN A 313 4.27 14.94 -1.67
CA GLN A 313 3.67 13.76 -1.06
C GLN A 313 4.02 12.45 -1.79
N GLN A 314 4.07 12.44 -3.13
CA GLN A 314 4.37 11.21 -3.87
C GLN A 314 5.78 10.70 -3.57
N THR A 315 6.74 11.62 -3.52
CA THR A 315 8.14 11.28 -3.30
C THR A 315 8.32 10.70 -1.90
N LEU A 316 7.69 11.31 -0.88
CA LEU A 316 7.77 10.82 0.49
C LEU A 316 6.99 9.51 0.70
N GLU A 317 5.84 9.36 0.05
CA GLU A 317 5.09 8.09 0.07
C GLU A 317 5.91 6.96 -0.54
N THR A 318 6.53 7.22 -1.70
CA THR A 318 7.34 6.21 -2.38
C THR A 318 8.55 5.79 -1.53
N ARG A 319 9.13 6.71 -0.74
CA ARG A 319 10.22 6.40 0.19
C ARG A 319 9.80 5.46 1.32
N ALA A 320 8.54 5.51 1.77
CA ALA A 320 8.01 4.56 2.74
C ALA A 320 8.04 3.11 2.20
N TYR A 321 7.86 2.93 0.89
CA TYR A 321 8.02 1.62 0.25
C TYR A 321 9.46 1.10 0.30
N GLY A 322 10.46 2.00 0.33
CA GLY A 322 11.86 1.64 0.59
C GLY A 322 12.05 0.99 1.97
N VAL A 323 11.36 1.53 2.99
CA VAL A 323 11.32 0.94 4.34
C VAL A 323 10.60 -0.41 4.32
N ALA A 324 9.42 -0.48 3.69
CA ALA A 324 8.66 -1.72 3.57
C ALA A 324 9.49 -2.84 2.90
N ARG A 325 10.23 -2.54 1.84
CA ARG A 325 11.06 -3.52 1.12
C ARG A 325 12.09 -4.20 2.03
N ALA A 326 12.67 -3.48 2.98
CA ALA A 326 13.63 -4.05 3.94
C ALA A 326 12.99 -5.04 4.92
N LEU A 327 11.67 -4.95 5.12
CA LEU A 327 10.91 -5.78 6.05
C LEU A 327 10.29 -7.02 5.39
N GLN A 328 10.27 -7.08 4.05
CA GLN A 328 9.68 -8.19 3.28
C GLN A 328 8.26 -8.54 3.79
N PRO A 329 7.32 -7.58 3.79
CA PRO A 329 6.01 -7.75 4.40
C PRO A 329 5.16 -8.78 3.65
N LEU A 330 4.18 -9.32 4.35
CA LEU A 330 3.07 -10.02 3.70
C LEU A 330 2.19 -9.00 2.99
N LEU A 331 1.88 -7.90 3.69
CA LEU A 331 0.96 -6.87 3.26
C LEU A 331 1.61 -5.49 3.41
N ILE A 332 1.47 -4.68 2.37
CA ILE A 332 1.71 -3.24 2.41
C ILE A 332 0.59 -2.57 1.62
N ASN A 333 -0.09 -1.60 2.22
CA ASN A 333 -1.02 -0.76 1.49
C ASN A 333 -0.82 0.72 1.78
N THR A 334 -1.07 1.53 0.77
CA THR A 334 -1.40 2.94 0.97
C THR A 334 -2.84 3.04 1.47
N VAL A 335 -3.12 4.04 2.30
CA VAL A 335 -4.47 4.42 2.70
C VAL A 335 -4.81 5.74 2.01
N VAL A 336 -5.45 5.66 0.85
CA VAL A 336 -5.64 6.82 -0.04
C VAL A 336 -6.95 7.49 0.30
N GLY A 337 -6.94 8.80 0.61
CA GLY A 337 -8.16 9.57 0.90
C GLY A 337 -8.61 9.55 2.37
N PHE A 338 -7.89 8.85 3.25
CA PHE A 338 -8.23 8.72 4.67
C PHE A 338 -7.93 9.96 5.52
N ILE A 339 -6.85 10.69 5.23
CA ILE A 339 -6.45 11.81 6.09
C ILE A 339 -7.39 13.01 5.94
N GLY A 340 -7.72 13.38 4.69
CA GLY A 340 -8.63 14.49 4.42
C GLY A 340 -8.34 15.26 3.13
N PRO A 341 -9.26 16.18 2.74
CA PRO A 341 -9.16 17.01 1.55
C PRO A 341 -7.98 17.97 1.55
N GLU A 342 -7.37 18.24 2.71
CA GLU A 342 -6.17 19.05 2.83
C GLU A 342 -4.97 18.40 2.09
N TYR A 343 -5.01 17.09 1.91
CA TYR A 343 -3.93 16.30 1.29
C TYR A 343 -4.31 15.81 -0.11
N LEU A 344 -5.55 15.34 -0.28
CA LEU A 344 -6.16 14.93 -1.55
C LEU A 344 -7.62 15.41 -1.59
N TYR A 345 -7.88 16.48 -2.33
CA TYR A 345 -9.15 17.22 -2.24
C TYR A 345 -10.37 16.50 -2.82
N ASP A 346 -10.20 15.91 -4.01
CA ASP A 346 -11.29 15.37 -4.82
C ASP A 346 -11.03 13.92 -5.27
N GLY A 347 -12.07 13.26 -5.78
CA GLY A 347 -11.98 11.91 -6.33
C GLY A 347 -10.90 11.75 -7.40
N LYS A 348 -10.64 12.78 -8.21
CA LYS A 348 -9.59 12.76 -9.23
C LYS A 348 -8.19 12.68 -8.62
N GLN A 349 -7.93 13.44 -7.55
CA GLN A 349 -6.67 13.40 -6.81
C GLN A 349 -6.49 12.05 -6.10
N ILE A 350 -7.55 11.53 -5.47
CA ILE A 350 -7.57 10.22 -4.82
C ILE A 350 -7.26 9.11 -5.83
N ILE A 351 -7.97 9.05 -6.96
CA ILE A 351 -7.75 8.07 -8.02
C ILE A 351 -6.30 8.14 -8.53
N ARG A 352 -5.79 9.35 -8.78
CA ARG A 352 -4.41 9.52 -9.26
C ARG A 352 -3.38 9.06 -8.22
N ALA A 353 -3.58 9.39 -6.95
CA ALA A 353 -2.70 8.98 -5.86
C ALA A 353 -2.67 7.46 -5.70
N GLY A 354 -3.82 6.79 -5.66
CA GLY A 354 -3.88 5.33 -5.54
C GLY A 354 -3.21 4.59 -6.70
N LEU A 355 -3.30 5.13 -7.93
CA LEU A 355 -2.59 4.56 -9.07
C LEU A 355 -1.07 4.75 -9.00
N GLU A 356 -0.59 5.94 -8.59
CA GLU A 356 0.85 6.18 -8.44
C GLU A 356 1.43 5.33 -7.31
N ASP A 357 0.74 5.22 -6.19
CA ASP A 357 1.14 4.44 -5.03
C ASP A 357 1.23 2.95 -5.35
N HIS A 358 0.17 2.41 -5.96
CA HIS A 358 0.16 1.03 -6.40
C HIS A 358 1.29 0.73 -7.40
N PHE A 359 1.47 1.58 -8.40
CA PHE A 359 2.56 1.45 -9.39
C PHE A 359 3.94 1.48 -8.73
N CYS A 360 4.20 2.45 -7.86
CA CYS A 360 5.48 2.62 -7.20
C CYS A 360 5.80 1.44 -6.27
N GLY A 361 4.81 0.98 -5.48
CA GLY A 361 4.98 -0.20 -4.62
C GLY A 361 5.28 -1.47 -5.43
N LYS A 362 4.53 -1.73 -6.52
CA LYS A 362 4.75 -2.86 -7.43
C LYS A 362 6.13 -2.81 -8.09
N LEU A 363 6.54 -1.65 -8.59
CA LEU A 363 7.82 -1.44 -9.25
C LEU A 363 9.00 -1.70 -8.29
N LEU A 364 8.82 -1.41 -7.01
CA LEU A 364 9.79 -1.69 -5.94
C LEU A 364 9.68 -3.13 -5.38
N GLY A 365 8.89 -3.99 -6.01
CA GLY A 365 8.82 -5.43 -5.71
C GLY A 365 7.95 -5.78 -4.51
N LEU A 366 6.96 -4.95 -4.16
CA LEU A 366 6.08 -5.19 -3.01
C LEU A 366 4.71 -5.77 -3.43
N PRO A 367 4.09 -6.63 -2.60
CA PRO A 367 2.72 -7.10 -2.77
C PRO A 367 1.72 -5.97 -2.42
N MET A 368 1.71 -4.93 -3.24
CA MET A 368 1.06 -3.65 -2.95
C MET A 368 -0.47 -3.75 -3.03
N GLY A 369 -1.12 -3.45 -1.91
CA GLY A 369 -2.57 -3.23 -1.82
C GLY A 369 -2.91 -1.74 -1.69
N VAL A 370 -4.21 -1.45 -1.68
CA VAL A 370 -4.73 -0.08 -1.52
C VAL A 370 -6.02 -0.14 -0.69
N ASP A 371 -6.10 0.68 0.36
CA ASP A 371 -7.40 1.02 0.96
C ASP A 371 -8.04 2.11 0.09
N VAL A 372 -9.11 1.72 -0.60
CA VAL A 372 -9.86 2.56 -1.54
C VAL A 372 -10.91 3.28 -0.72
N CYS A 373 -10.59 4.49 -0.29
CA CYS A 373 -11.38 5.15 0.72
C CYS A 373 -11.45 6.67 0.55
N TYR A 374 -12.37 7.29 1.27
CA TYR A 374 -12.49 8.73 1.35
C TYR A 374 -13.13 9.14 2.68
N THR A 375 -12.97 10.40 3.03
CA THR A 375 -13.67 11.00 4.18
C THR A 375 -14.84 11.85 3.70
N ASN A 376 -15.91 11.91 4.49
CA ASN A 376 -17.16 12.64 4.18
C ASN A 376 -17.01 14.15 3.85
N HIS A 377 -15.83 14.75 4.09
CA HIS A 377 -15.56 16.16 3.82
C HIS A 377 -14.63 16.38 2.61
N ALA A 378 -14.19 15.31 1.94
CA ALA A 378 -13.58 15.38 0.63
C ALA A 378 -14.63 15.54 -0.49
N GLU A 379 -14.25 16.14 -1.61
CA GLU A 379 -15.09 16.19 -2.83
C GLU A 379 -14.97 14.86 -3.59
N ALA A 380 -15.44 13.79 -2.95
CA ALA A 380 -15.40 12.42 -3.46
C ALA A 380 -16.62 11.63 -2.95
N ASP A 381 -17.00 10.60 -3.69
CA ASP A 381 -18.05 9.68 -3.30
C ASP A 381 -17.74 8.21 -3.70
N GLN A 382 -18.73 7.34 -3.54
CA GLN A 382 -18.57 5.91 -3.84
C GLN A 382 -18.35 5.64 -5.34
N ASP A 383 -18.83 6.50 -6.26
CA ASP A 383 -18.61 6.31 -7.69
C ASP A 383 -17.11 6.51 -8.04
N ASP A 384 -16.44 7.42 -7.33
CA ASP A 384 -14.98 7.56 -7.42
C ASP A 384 -14.24 6.32 -6.89
N MET A 385 -14.74 5.72 -5.79
CA MET A 385 -14.17 4.50 -5.21
C MET A 385 -14.34 3.31 -6.16
N ASP A 386 -15.52 3.15 -6.78
CA ASP A 386 -15.78 2.10 -7.78
C ASP A 386 -14.87 2.26 -9.00
N THR A 387 -14.61 3.50 -9.41
CA THR A 387 -13.65 3.83 -10.47
C THR A 387 -12.25 3.40 -10.06
N LEU A 388 -11.76 3.79 -8.88
CA LEU A 388 -10.44 3.42 -8.40
C LEU A 388 -10.28 1.89 -8.25
N LEU A 389 -11.26 1.22 -7.64
CA LEU A 389 -11.27 -0.24 -7.48
C LEU A 389 -11.17 -0.96 -8.84
N THR A 390 -11.94 -0.51 -9.83
CA THR A 390 -11.90 -1.11 -11.17
C THR A 390 -10.52 -0.93 -11.80
N LEU A 391 -9.93 0.26 -11.70
CA LEU A 391 -8.60 0.54 -12.24
C LEU A 391 -7.51 -0.27 -11.53
N LEU A 392 -7.60 -0.45 -10.22
CA LEU A 392 -6.69 -1.27 -9.42
C LEU A 392 -6.81 -2.77 -9.72
N GLY A 393 -8.03 -3.25 -9.96
CA GLY A 393 -8.26 -4.61 -10.44
C GLY A 393 -7.57 -4.87 -11.78
N VAL A 394 -7.65 -3.92 -12.72
CA VAL A 394 -6.94 -3.99 -14.01
C VAL A 394 -5.42 -3.88 -13.81
N ALA A 395 -4.96 -3.03 -12.89
CA ALA A 395 -3.54 -2.86 -12.57
C ALA A 395 -2.95 -4.06 -11.80
N GLY A 396 -3.77 -5.00 -11.34
CA GLY A 396 -3.31 -6.18 -10.62
C GLY A 396 -2.91 -5.91 -9.16
N ALA A 397 -3.70 -5.09 -8.44
CA ALA A 397 -3.54 -4.89 -7.00
C ALA A 397 -3.50 -6.22 -6.23
N ALA A 398 -2.60 -6.31 -5.25
CA ALA A 398 -2.42 -7.56 -4.51
C ALA A 398 -3.62 -7.83 -3.58
N PHE A 399 -4.14 -6.77 -2.95
CA PHE A 399 -5.34 -6.82 -2.13
C PHE A 399 -5.99 -5.44 -1.99
N VAL A 400 -7.26 -5.44 -1.57
CA VAL A 400 -8.01 -4.23 -1.17
C VAL A 400 -8.64 -4.44 0.21
N ILE A 401 -9.04 -3.36 0.87
CA ILE A 401 -9.65 -3.39 2.20
C ILE A 401 -11.17 -3.32 2.03
N ALA A 402 -11.90 -4.09 2.83
CA ALA A 402 -13.35 -4.02 2.89
C ALA A 402 -13.86 -4.02 4.34
N VAL A 403 -14.88 -3.20 4.58
CA VAL A 403 -15.56 -3.00 5.86
C VAL A 403 -17.06 -3.33 5.75
N PRO A 404 -17.75 -3.61 6.87
CA PRO A 404 -19.19 -3.80 6.86
C PRO A 404 -19.93 -2.58 6.27
N GLY A 405 -20.66 -2.79 5.17
CA GLY A 405 -21.52 -1.76 4.58
C GLY A 405 -20.80 -0.53 3.99
N ALA A 406 -19.50 -0.61 3.69
CA ALA A 406 -18.68 0.51 3.20
C ALA A 406 -18.50 1.68 4.20
N ASP A 407 -18.96 1.54 5.44
CA ASP A 407 -18.88 2.59 6.46
C ASP A 407 -18.14 2.08 7.70
N ASP A 408 -16.92 2.58 7.92
CA ASP A 408 -16.21 2.29 9.16
C ASP A 408 -16.68 3.23 10.26
N ILE A 409 -17.67 2.76 11.01
CA ILE A 409 -18.31 3.52 12.09
C ILE A 409 -17.39 3.86 13.26
N MET A 410 -16.19 3.25 13.35
CA MET A 410 -15.22 3.52 14.41
C MET A 410 -14.20 4.56 13.95
N LEU A 411 -13.67 4.42 12.73
CA LEU A 411 -12.68 5.33 12.16
C LEU A 411 -13.29 6.55 11.46
N GLY A 412 -14.58 6.52 11.14
CA GLY A 412 -15.33 7.67 10.61
C GLY A 412 -15.07 7.98 9.13
N TYR A 413 -14.82 6.95 8.32
CA TYR A 413 -14.53 7.08 6.89
C TYR A 413 -15.27 6.00 6.07
N GLN A 414 -15.36 6.24 4.75
CA GLN A 414 -15.96 5.30 3.81
C GLN A 414 -14.86 4.53 3.10
N SER A 415 -15.00 3.20 3.02
CA SER A 415 -14.11 2.28 2.31
C SER A 415 -14.96 1.37 1.40
N LEU A 416 -14.42 0.25 0.92
CA LEU A 416 -15.20 -0.73 0.17
C LEU A 416 -16.11 -1.55 1.09
N SER A 417 -17.27 -1.94 0.57
CA SER A 417 -18.11 -2.97 1.17
C SER A 417 -17.58 -4.37 0.85
N PHE A 418 -18.08 -5.40 1.53
CA PHE A 418 -17.79 -6.79 1.18
C PHE A 418 -18.32 -7.22 -0.21
N HIS A 419 -19.20 -6.43 -0.85
CA HIS A 419 -19.71 -6.72 -2.18
C HIS A 419 -18.76 -6.25 -3.29
N ASP A 420 -17.99 -5.18 -3.05
CA ASP A 420 -17.25 -4.50 -4.12
C ASP A 420 -16.10 -5.37 -4.65
N PRO A 421 -15.34 -6.11 -3.81
CA PRO A 421 -14.40 -7.10 -4.28
C PRO A 421 -15.04 -8.22 -5.11
N LEU A 422 -16.30 -8.58 -4.86
CA LEU A 422 -17.02 -9.58 -5.67
C LEU A 422 -17.34 -9.04 -7.06
N TYR A 423 -17.74 -7.77 -7.16
CA TYR A 423 -17.94 -7.09 -8.43
C TYR A 423 -16.66 -7.15 -9.28
N VAL A 424 -15.54 -6.66 -8.75
CA VAL A 424 -14.30 -6.57 -9.52
C VAL A 424 -13.75 -7.96 -9.87
N ARG A 425 -13.83 -8.92 -8.93
CA ARG A 425 -13.48 -10.33 -9.20
C ARG A 425 -14.31 -10.91 -10.34
N GLN A 426 -15.62 -10.65 -10.35
CA GLN A 426 -16.51 -11.19 -11.39
C GLN A 426 -16.27 -10.55 -12.76
N VAL A 427 -16.14 -9.22 -12.86
CA VAL A 427 -16.01 -8.54 -14.16
C VAL A 427 -14.62 -8.71 -14.79
N LEU A 428 -13.58 -8.92 -13.97
CA LEU A 428 -12.21 -9.14 -14.43
C LEU A 428 -11.77 -10.61 -14.40
N GLY A 429 -12.60 -11.53 -13.92
CA GLY A 429 -12.27 -12.95 -13.79
C GLY A 429 -11.18 -13.24 -12.75
N LEU A 430 -11.07 -12.41 -11.72
CA LEU A 430 -10.11 -12.58 -10.62
C LEU A 430 -10.65 -13.53 -9.55
N ARG A 431 -9.74 -14.15 -8.80
CA ARG A 431 -10.06 -15.12 -7.74
C ARG A 431 -9.49 -14.68 -6.38
N PRO A 432 -10.00 -15.22 -5.25
CA PRO A 432 -9.34 -15.09 -3.94
C PRO A 432 -7.93 -15.70 -3.94
N ALA A 433 -7.20 -15.68 -2.83
CA ALA A 433 -5.96 -16.45 -2.66
C ALA A 433 -6.23 -17.97 -2.84
N PRO A 434 -5.29 -18.76 -3.40
CA PRO A 434 -5.53 -20.16 -3.74
C PRO A 434 -5.97 -21.03 -2.56
N GLU A 435 -5.35 -20.83 -1.40
CA GLU A 435 -5.62 -21.60 -0.19
C GLU A 435 -7.02 -21.29 0.34
N PHE A 436 -7.40 -20.02 0.31
CA PHE A 436 -8.73 -19.56 0.71
C PHE A 436 -9.83 -19.96 -0.29
N GLU A 437 -9.55 -19.91 -1.59
CA GLU A 437 -10.44 -20.42 -2.63
C GLU A 437 -10.75 -21.91 -2.42
N ALA A 438 -9.75 -22.72 -2.08
CA ALA A 438 -9.93 -24.14 -1.78
C ALA A 438 -10.82 -24.36 -0.53
N TRP A 439 -10.65 -23.54 0.51
CA TRP A 439 -11.51 -23.57 1.70
C TRP A 439 -12.95 -23.17 1.39
N LEU A 440 -13.16 -22.09 0.63
CA LEU A 440 -14.50 -21.70 0.16
C LEU A 440 -15.15 -22.82 -0.66
N ALA A 441 -14.38 -23.51 -1.51
CA ALA A 441 -14.88 -24.61 -2.33
C ALA A 441 -15.31 -25.81 -1.47
N ALA A 442 -14.55 -26.14 -0.43
CA ALA A 442 -14.91 -27.18 0.53
C ALA A 442 -16.21 -26.87 1.29
N LEU A 443 -16.53 -25.58 1.46
CA LEU A 443 -17.79 -25.12 2.05
C LEU A 443 -18.94 -25.00 1.03
N GLY A 444 -18.70 -25.26 -0.25
CA GLY A 444 -19.68 -25.08 -1.32
C GLY A 444 -20.00 -23.60 -1.61
N MET A 445 -19.09 -22.69 -1.25
CA MET A 445 -19.28 -21.23 -1.38
C MET A 445 -18.69 -20.64 -2.66
N VAL A 446 -18.03 -21.43 -3.50
CA VAL A 446 -17.55 -20.99 -4.83
C VAL A 446 -17.93 -21.98 -5.92
N ASP A 447 -18.17 -21.46 -7.13
CA ASP A 447 -18.37 -22.29 -8.32
C ASP A 447 -17.04 -22.67 -9.00
N ALA A 448 -17.12 -23.45 -10.09
CA ALA A 448 -15.94 -23.88 -10.86
C ALA A 448 -15.14 -22.71 -11.50
N ASN A 449 -15.76 -21.53 -11.63
CA ASN A 449 -15.12 -20.33 -12.15
C ASN A 449 -14.49 -19.48 -11.05
N GLY A 450 -14.62 -19.87 -9.77
CA GLY A 450 -14.11 -19.13 -8.62
C GLY A 450 -15.06 -18.02 -8.14
N ARG A 451 -16.29 -17.97 -8.65
CA ARG A 451 -17.29 -16.99 -8.22
C ARG A 451 -17.84 -17.38 -6.85
N VAL A 452 -17.80 -16.45 -5.91
CA VAL A 452 -18.44 -16.60 -4.59
C VAL A 452 -19.96 -16.67 -4.76
N LEU A 453 -20.57 -17.71 -4.23
CA LEU A 453 -21.99 -17.99 -4.30
C LEU A 453 -22.71 -17.43 -3.08
N PRO A 454 -23.96 -16.93 -3.23
CA PRO A 454 -24.80 -16.62 -2.08
C PRO A 454 -24.98 -17.87 -1.22
N VAL A 455 -24.75 -17.73 0.08
CA VAL A 455 -24.85 -18.85 1.04
C VAL A 455 -26.19 -18.80 1.77
N ASP A 456 -26.88 -19.94 1.86
CA ASP A 456 -27.98 -20.08 2.81
C ASP A 456 -27.39 -20.19 4.23
N LEU A 457 -27.53 -19.09 4.99
CA LEU A 457 -27.14 -18.98 6.39
C LEU A 457 -27.63 -20.15 7.24
N ALA A 458 -28.80 -20.73 6.96
CA ALA A 458 -29.34 -21.85 7.72
C ALA A 458 -28.50 -23.12 7.60
N THR A 459 -27.78 -23.26 6.48
CA THR A 459 -26.95 -24.43 6.14
C THR A 459 -25.45 -24.18 6.29
N SER A 460 -25.02 -22.92 6.41
CA SER A 460 -23.62 -22.57 6.56
C SER A 460 -23.04 -23.05 7.90
N PRO A 461 -21.90 -23.77 7.90
CA PRO A 461 -21.22 -24.11 9.15
C PRO A 461 -20.76 -22.86 9.91
N LEU A 462 -20.53 -21.74 9.20
CA LEU A 462 -20.11 -20.47 9.79
C LEU A 462 -21.18 -19.84 10.67
N ARG A 463 -22.47 -20.23 10.56
CA ARG A 463 -23.55 -19.71 11.42
C ARG A 463 -23.23 -19.85 12.92
N ALA A 464 -22.45 -20.86 13.30
CA ALA A 464 -22.05 -21.08 14.68
C ALA A 464 -21.14 -19.97 15.25
N LEU A 465 -20.65 -19.04 14.43
CA LEU A 465 -19.95 -17.81 14.85
C LEU A 465 -20.90 -16.82 15.53
N ALA A 466 -22.11 -16.63 15.01
CA ALA A 466 -23.09 -15.70 15.56
C ALA A 466 -23.87 -16.23 16.79
N ALA A 467 -23.63 -17.49 17.17
CA ALA A 467 -24.37 -18.17 18.24
C ALA A 467 -23.75 -17.99 19.64
N ARG A 468 -22.76 -17.09 19.81
CA ARG A 468 -22.09 -16.83 21.09
C ARG A 468 -22.07 -15.35 21.43
#